data_AF-A0A0M4GSC8-F1
#
_entry.id   AF-A0A0M4GSC8-F1
#
_cell.length_a   1.000
_cell.length_b   1.000
_cell.length_c   1.000
_cell.angle_alpha   90.00
_cell.angle_beta   90.00
_cell.angle_gamma   90.00
#
_symmetry.space_group_name_H-M   'P 1'
#
loop_
_entity.id
_entity.type
_entity.pdbx_description
1 polymer ?
#
loop_
_entity_poly.entity_id
_entity_poly.type
_entity_poly.pdbx_seq_one_letter_code
_entity_poly.pdbx_strand_id
1 'polypeptide(L)'
;MRTSFWARLARSAGRGRRDPRAALRQVGFADEEQSTRWLHEVVDARADRSLGKLERIRAVRAARPDLTLSTAVYIVDQVEAREARDVREPREG
;
A
#
# COMPACT_ATOMS: atom_id res chain seq x y z
N MET A 1 -3.00 -27.80 3.74
CA MET A 1 -3.28 -26.47 3.13
C MET A 1 -2.75 -25.37 4.04
N ARG A 2 -1.61 -24.72 3.70
CA ARG A 2 -1.05 -23.59 4.45
C ARG A 2 -1.85 -22.33 4.11
N THR A 3 -2.78 -21.94 4.98
CA THR A 3 -3.46 -20.64 4.85
C THR A 3 -2.42 -19.53 4.96
N SER A 4 -2.20 -18.79 3.87
CA SER A 4 -1.26 -17.68 3.81
C SER A 4 -1.53 -16.72 4.97
N PHE A 5 -0.47 -16.32 5.69
CA PHE A 5 -0.56 -15.31 6.76
C PHE A 5 -1.37 -14.08 6.30
N TRP A 6 -1.19 -13.70 5.03
CA TRP A 6 -1.94 -12.66 4.33
C TRP A 6 -3.45 -12.91 4.22
N ALA A 7 -3.89 -14.14 3.97
CA ALA A 7 -5.30 -14.50 3.94
C ALA A 7 -5.96 -14.44 5.33
N ARG A 8 -5.18 -14.76 6.38
CA ARG A 8 -5.62 -14.61 7.77
C ARG A 8 -5.67 -13.14 8.18
N LEU A 9 -4.73 -12.32 7.72
CA LEU A 9 -4.70 -10.88 7.98
C LEU A 9 -5.86 -10.16 7.25
N ALA A 10 -6.13 -10.53 5.99
CA ALA A 10 -7.29 -10.08 5.24
C ALA A 10 -8.62 -10.48 5.91
N ARG A 11 -8.69 -11.70 6.48
CA ARG A 11 -9.87 -12.17 7.22
C ARG A 11 -10.03 -11.51 8.59
N SER A 12 -8.94 -11.16 9.27
CA SER A 12 -8.97 -10.37 10.51
C SER A 12 -9.41 -8.92 10.25
N ALA A 13 -8.94 -8.32 9.15
CA ALA A 13 -9.38 -7.00 8.69
C ALA A 13 -10.88 -6.95 8.32
N GLY A 14 -11.50 -8.10 8.03
CA GLY A 14 -12.93 -8.19 7.71
C GLY A 14 -13.89 -8.10 8.91
N ARG A 15 -13.41 -8.22 10.17
CA ARG A 15 -14.29 -8.33 11.35
C ARG A 15 -14.62 -7.01 12.05
N GLY A 16 -14.03 -5.90 11.58
CA GLY A 16 -14.47 -4.56 11.89
C GLY A 16 -14.16 -3.71 10.68
N ARG A 17 -15.17 -3.40 9.85
CA ARG A 17 -15.02 -2.53 8.66
C ARG A 17 -14.60 -1.13 9.11
N ARG A 18 -13.34 -0.95 9.49
CA ARG A 18 -12.69 0.34 9.49
C ARG A 18 -12.38 0.59 8.04
N ASP A 19 -13.16 1.46 7.43
CA ASP A 19 -12.98 1.85 6.03
C ASP A 19 -11.50 2.23 5.82
N PRO A 20 -10.76 1.53 4.94
CA PRO A 20 -9.35 1.81 4.69
C PRO A 20 -9.11 3.28 4.30
N ARG A 21 -10.09 3.91 3.64
CA ARG A 21 -10.06 5.35 3.30
C ARG A 21 -10.20 6.22 4.53
N ALA A 22 -11.00 5.81 5.50
CA ALA A 22 -11.06 6.50 6.78
C ALA A 22 -9.74 6.36 7.55
N ALA A 23 -9.05 5.23 7.43
CA ALA A 23 -7.72 5.05 8.02
C ALA A 23 -6.67 5.97 7.36
N LEU A 24 -6.73 6.18 6.04
CA LEU A 24 -5.88 7.15 5.33
C LEU A 24 -6.11 8.59 5.82
N ARG A 25 -7.39 8.99 5.98
CA ARG A 25 -7.74 10.32 6.49
C ARG A 25 -7.30 10.53 7.94
N GLN A 26 -7.39 9.51 8.77
CA GLN A 26 -6.93 9.57 10.17
C GLN A 26 -5.42 9.80 10.30
N VAL A 27 -4.64 9.40 9.29
CA VAL A 27 -3.18 9.59 9.27
C VAL A 27 -2.76 10.79 8.41
N GLY A 28 -3.73 11.66 8.05
CA GLY A 28 -3.48 12.92 7.37
C GLY A 28 -3.36 12.85 5.85
N PHE A 29 -3.71 11.73 5.21
CA PHE A 29 -3.86 11.70 3.76
C PHE A 29 -5.25 12.22 3.36
N ALA A 30 -5.31 13.13 2.39
CA ALA A 30 -6.56 13.63 1.82
C ALA A 30 -7.33 12.52 1.09
N ASP A 31 -6.61 11.69 0.33
CA ASP A 31 -7.17 10.65 -0.53
C ASP A 31 -6.13 9.57 -0.89
N GLU A 32 -6.59 8.56 -1.64
CA GLU A 32 -5.79 7.42 -2.09
C GLU A 32 -4.68 7.84 -3.08
N GLU A 33 -4.92 8.83 -3.94
CA GLU A 33 -3.95 9.32 -4.91
C GLU A 33 -2.80 10.02 -4.19
N GLN A 34 -3.08 10.84 -3.19
CA GLN A 34 -2.06 11.47 -2.36
C GLN A 34 -1.21 10.41 -1.65
N SER A 35 -1.82 9.37 -1.09
CA SER A 35 -1.08 8.30 -0.42
C SER A 35 -0.19 7.50 -1.38
N THR A 36 -0.63 7.33 -2.62
CA THR A 36 0.11 6.66 -3.69
C THR A 36 1.31 7.50 -4.13
N ARG A 37 1.10 8.80 -4.37
CA ARG A 37 2.16 9.73 -4.76
C ARG A 37 3.25 9.81 -3.69
N TRP A 38 2.83 9.90 -2.42
CA TRP A 38 3.74 9.86 -1.28
C TRP A 38 4.52 8.53 -1.20
N LEU A 39 3.90 7.39 -1.51
CA LEU A 39 4.61 6.11 -1.55
C LEU A 39 5.73 6.12 -2.61
N HIS A 40 5.45 6.61 -3.82
CA HIS A 40 6.47 6.74 -4.85
C HIS A 40 7.61 7.64 -4.41
N GLU A 41 7.33 8.80 -3.80
CA GLU A 41 8.39 9.67 -3.24
C GLU A 41 9.25 8.94 -2.19
N VAL A 42 8.64 8.15 -1.29
CA VAL A 42 9.36 7.41 -0.25
C VAL A 42 10.19 6.25 -0.80
N VAL A 43 9.71 5.60 -1.85
CA VAL A 43 10.36 4.46 -2.49
C VAL A 43 11.45 4.93 -3.46
N ASP A 44 11.15 5.88 -4.34
CA ASP A 44 12.08 6.43 -5.33
C ASP A 44 13.26 7.12 -4.66
N ALA A 45 13.04 7.83 -3.54
CA ALA A 45 14.14 8.42 -2.75
C ALA A 45 15.10 7.38 -2.16
N ARG A 46 14.73 6.09 -2.13
CA ARG A 46 15.53 5.00 -1.55
C ARG A 46 16.05 4.00 -2.58
N ALA A 47 15.62 4.07 -3.83
CA ALA A 47 15.69 2.93 -4.72
C ALA A 47 16.32 3.24 -6.08
N ASP A 48 17.58 2.83 -6.26
CA ASP A 48 18.18 2.64 -7.59
C ASP A 48 17.67 1.37 -8.30
N ARG A 49 16.87 0.53 -7.61
CA ARG A 49 16.35 -0.75 -8.10
C ARG A 49 14.93 -1.01 -7.59
N SER A 50 14.15 -1.78 -8.33
CA SER A 50 12.77 -2.12 -7.94
C SER A 50 12.72 -2.83 -6.58
N LEU A 51 12.04 -2.23 -5.60
CA LEU A 51 11.83 -2.79 -4.26
C LEU A 51 10.70 -3.81 -4.26
N GLY A 52 10.89 -4.94 -3.57
CA GLY A 52 9.83 -5.90 -3.31
C GLY A 52 8.79 -5.37 -2.33
N LYS A 53 7.58 -5.97 -2.33
CA LYS A 53 6.45 -5.54 -1.49
C LYS A 53 6.78 -5.34 -0.01
N LEU A 54 7.51 -6.29 0.61
CA LEU A 54 7.90 -6.20 2.01
C LEU A 54 8.88 -5.04 2.27
N GLU A 55 9.78 -4.77 1.33
CA GLU A 55 10.73 -3.66 1.41
C GLU A 55 9.98 -2.32 1.28
N ARG A 56 9.01 -2.22 0.36
CA ARG A 56 8.11 -1.06 0.23
C ARG A 56 7.36 -0.80 1.55
N ILE A 57 6.75 -1.83 2.16
CA ILE A 57 6.05 -1.70 3.46
C ILE A 57 7.01 -1.23 4.56
N ARG A 58 8.24 -1.78 4.61
CA ARG A 58 9.26 -1.36 5.59
C ARG A 58 9.67 0.09 5.37
N ALA A 59 9.89 0.51 4.14
CA ALA A 59 10.24 1.89 3.80
C ALA A 59 9.14 2.88 4.20
N VAL A 60 7.88 2.55 3.91
CA VAL A 60 6.70 3.32 4.32
C VAL A 60 6.65 3.50 5.83
N ARG A 61 6.78 2.40 6.59
CA ARG A 61 6.76 2.47 8.07
C ARG A 61 7.99 3.14 8.67
N ALA A 62 9.13 3.11 7.98
CA ALA A 62 10.31 3.84 8.41
C ALA A 62 10.17 5.35 8.15
N ALA A 63 9.50 5.74 7.06
CA ALA A 63 9.22 7.15 6.75
C ALA A 63 8.11 7.73 7.62
N ARG A 64 7.10 6.92 7.97
CA ARG A 64 6.04 7.27 8.91
C ARG A 64 5.78 6.14 9.92
N PRO A 65 6.40 6.20 11.11
CA PRO A 65 6.21 5.18 12.14
C PRO A 65 4.83 5.23 12.81
N ASP A 66 4.09 6.33 12.65
CA ASP A 66 2.70 6.53 13.06
C ASP A 66 1.70 5.70 12.25
N LEU A 67 2.09 5.24 11.06
CA LEU A 67 1.24 4.36 10.25
C LEU A 67 1.12 2.97 10.87
N THR A 68 -0.13 2.52 11.01
CA THR A 68 -0.39 1.12 11.34
C THR A 68 0.10 0.21 10.22
N LEU A 69 0.49 -1.02 10.56
CA LEU A 69 0.89 -2.02 9.55
C LEU A 69 -0.20 -2.23 8.50
N SER A 70 -1.46 -2.24 8.92
CA SER A 70 -2.63 -2.40 8.05
C SER A 70 -2.74 -1.27 7.03
N THR A 71 -2.53 -0.02 7.46
CA THR A 71 -2.54 1.15 6.57
C THR A 71 -1.37 1.12 5.60
N ALA A 72 -0.17 0.77 6.08
CA ALA A 72 1.01 0.65 5.22
C ALA A 72 0.85 -0.44 4.15
N VAL A 73 0.30 -1.60 4.51
CA VAL A 73 -0.04 -2.66 3.55
C VAL A 73 -1.08 -2.16 2.55
N TYR A 74 -2.13 -1.47 3.02
CA TYR A 74 -3.16 -0.95 2.14
C TYR A 74 -2.60 -0.01 1.06
N ILE A 75 -1.75 0.96 1.45
CA ILE A 75 -1.13 1.90 0.50
C ILE A 75 -0.32 1.14 -0.56
N VAL A 76 0.48 0.16 -0.16
CA VAL A 76 1.30 -0.64 -1.09
C VAL A 76 0.43 -1.49 -2.02
N ASP A 77 -0.62 -2.13 -1.51
CA ASP A 77 -1.55 -2.94 -2.30
C ASP A 77 -2.27 -2.10 -3.37
N GLN A 78 -2.61 -0.85 -3.06
CA GLN A 78 -3.23 0.05 -4.04
C GLN A 78 -2.30 0.37 -5.21
N VAL A 79 -1.01 0.58 -4.94
CA VAL A 79 -0.02 0.84 -5.99
C VAL A 79 0.18 -0.40 -6.86
N GLU A 80 0.36 -1.58 -6.27
CA GLU A 80 0.46 -2.83 -7.05
C GLU A 80 -0.80 -3.08 -7.90
N ALA A 81 -1.99 -2.79 -7.37
CA ALA A 81 -3.23 -2.93 -8.12
C ALA A 81 -3.35 -1.94 -9.28
N ARG A 82 -2.78 -0.73 -9.14
CA ARG A 82 -2.76 0.29 -10.19
C ARG A 82 -1.72 -0.03 -11.26
N GLU A 83 -0.51 -0.42 -10.86
CA GLU A 83 0.54 -0.92 -11.75
C GLU A 83 0.05 -2.12 -12.56
N ALA A 84 -0.65 -3.08 -11.92
CA ALA A 84 -1.21 -4.23 -12.62
C ALA A 84 -2.34 -3.88 -13.62
N ARG A 85 -3.07 -2.78 -13.39
CA ARG A 85 -4.06 -2.27 -14.34
C ARG A 85 -3.39 -1.57 -15.52
N ASP A 86 -2.39 -0.73 -15.25
CA ASP A 86 -1.63 -0.02 -16.28
C ASP A 86 -0.87 -0.98 -17.21
N VAL A 87 -0.43 -2.14 -16.72
CA VAL A 87 0.18 -3.19 -17.56
C VAL A 87 -0.84 -3.89 -18.47
N ARG A 88 -2.13 -3.91 -18.07
CA ARG A 88 -3.19 -4.63 -18.78
C ARG A 88 -3.87 -3.80 -19.86
N GLU A 89 -3.82 -2.48 -19.76
CA GLU A 89 -4.18 -1.57 -20.85
C GLU A 89 -2.89 -1.16 -21.60
N PRO A 90 -2.52 -1.85 -22.69
CA PRO A 90 -1.54 -1.26 -23.59
C PRO A 90 -2.15 0.08 -24.02
N ARG A 91 -1.40 1.16 -23.86
CA ARG A 91 -1.75 2.45 -24.46
C ARG A 91 -1.79 2.21 -25.97
N GLU A 92 -2.98 1.93 -26.50
CA GLU A 92 -3.25 1.91 -27.92
C GLU A 92 -3.02 3.33 -28.41
N GLY A 93 -1.84 3.55 -28.99
CA GLY A 93 -1.47 4.73 -29.75
C GLY A 93 -1.54 4.42 -31.24
#